data_AF-A0A959G401-F1
#
_entry.id   AF-A0A959G401-F1
#
_cell.length_a   1.000
_cell.length_b   1.000
_cell.length_c   1.000
_cell.angle_alpha   90.00
_cell.angle_beta   90.00
_cell.angle_gamma   90.00
#
_symmetry.space_group_name_H-M   'P 1'
#
loop_
_entity.id
_entity.type
_entity.pdbx_description
1 polymer ?
#
loop_
_entity_poly.entity_id
_entity_poly.type
_entity_poly.pdbx_seq_one_letter_code
_entity_poly.pdbx_strand_id
1 'polypeptide(L)'
;MPLIEGNDIAYLSNLFADRNVFFYHACQLKDFRTYIQSGGIPSRNLMEQNQNDFTEFETDVADKDNEVWNLVFGNLWDYGSTFANRMWGENSAPVPNPYGPISLKCEPSILNQSTNVSICLRSAGGIEFNRGKEGISVDDIPRMFYCLNCENEYQESWLKYSDDLKAEFQIDTANTLNPEVSCQTPSELLSANSIFQILVDDITIDETPLVQTVRDIVNDSQFNIPVYTRFYHREFGDDRKRILSNIISAIALGLETFEDIYGHNICEENTKNWMDKVRACGNSYQFNRYVNYLVNGTIRK
;
A
#
# COMPACT_ATOMS: atom_id res chain seq x y z
N MET A 1 7.69 -19.02 -13.52
CA MET A 1 8.89 -18.98 -12.67
C MET A 1 8.47 -19.40 -11.27
N PRO A 2 9.24 -20.25 -10.57
CA PRO A 2 8.72 -20.93 -9.40
C PRO A 2 8.41 -19.96 -8.27
N LEU A 3 7.38 -20.30 -7.50
CA LEU A 3 7.10 -19.67 -6.21
C LEU A 3 8.30 -19.88 -5.28
N ILE A 4 8.55 -18.92 -4.39
CA ILE A 4 9.63 -18.96 -3.42
C ILE A 4 9.14 -19.76 -2.22
N GLU A 5 9.84 -20.84 -1.87
CA GLU A 5 9.37 -21.83 -0.89
C GLU A 5 10.49 -22.24 0.09
N GLY A 6 10.10 -22.75 1.26
CA GLY A 6 11.02 -23.33 2.23
C GLY A 6 12.15 -22.38 2.64
N ASN A 7 13.40 -22.84 2.52
CA ASN A 7 14.59 -22.07 2.93
C ASN A 7 14.79 -20.77 2.13
N ASP A 8 14.24 -20.69 0.91
CA ASP A 8 14.37 -19.49 0.07
C ASP A 8 13.53 -18.34 0.63
N ILE A 9 12.45 -18.62 1.36
CA ILE A 9 11.68 -17.61 2.09
C ILE A 9 12.53 -17.02 3.23
N ALA A 10 13.27 -17.87 3.95
CA ALA A 10 14.16 -17.41 5.01
C ALA A 10 15.33 -16.57 4.46
N TYR A 11 15.91 -16.98 3.33
CA TYR A 11 16.90 -16.19 2.61
C TYR A 11 16.32 -14.82 2.20
N LEU A 12 15.13 -14.80 1.61
CA LEU A 12 14.44 -13.57 1.21
C LEU A 12 14.18 -12.62 2.39
N SER A 13 13.68 -13.16 3.50
CA SER A 13 13.46 -12.41 4.74
C SER A 13 14.75 -11.77 5.24
N ASN A 14 15.87 -12.49 5.23
CA ASN A 14 17.16 -11.97 5.67
C ASN A 14 17.71 -10.90 4.71
N LEU A 15 17.61 -11.15 3.40
CA LEU A 15 18.01 -10.17 2.38
C LEU A 15 17.27 -8.83 2.55
N PHE A 16 15.97 -8.87 2.84
CA PHE A 16 15.19 -7.66 3.09
C PHE A 16 15.55 -6.99 4.41
N ALA A 17 15.79 -7.76 5.47
CA ALA A 17 16.24 -7.23 6.77
C ALA A 17 17.60 -6.52 6.64
N ASP A 18 18.57 -7.16 5.99
CA ASP A 18 19.91 -6.60 5.74
C ASP A 18 19.87 -5.31 4.91
N ARG A 19 18.81 -5.10 4.14
CA ARG A 19 18.58 -3.92 3.30
C ARG A 19 17.60 -2.91 3.90
N ASN A 20 17.11 -3.14 5.11
CA ASN A 20 16.12 -2.28 5.75
C ASN A 20 14.84 -2.12 4.89
N VAL A 21 14.48 -3.16 4.14
CA VAL A 21 13.28 -3.24 3.30
C VAL A 21 12.20 -3.89 4.13
N PHE A 22 11.01 -3.28 4.19
CA PHE A 22 9.89 -3.80 4.97
C PHE A 22 8.76 -4.26 4.07
N PHE A 23 7.89 -5.11 4.63
CA PHE A 23 6.62 -5.45 4.01
C PHE A 23 5.56 -4.44 4.44
N TYR A 24 4.98 -3.72 3.48
CA TYR A 24 3.93 -2.74 3.73
C TYR A 24 2.59 -3.27 3.26
N HIS A 25 1.59 -3.19 4.13
CA HIS A 25 0.20 -3.47 3.78
C HIS A 25 -0.66 -2.24 4.10
N ALA A 26 -1.37 -1.72 3.12
CA ALA A 26 -2.26 -0.58 3.31
C ALA A 26 -3.72 -1.02 3.34
N CYS A 27 -4.51 -0.39 4.20
CA CYS A 27 -5.89 -0.75 4.41
C CYS A 27 -6.75 0.45 4.82
N GLN A 28 -8.06 0.29 4.65
CA GLN A 28 -9.06 1.23 5.15
C GLN A 28 -9.37 0.95 6.63
N LEU A 29 -10.01 1.90 7.31
CA LEU A 29 -10.30 1.75 8.75
C LEU A 29 -11.24 0.56 9.04
N LYS A 30 -12.19 0.30 8.15
CA LYS A 30 -13.09 -0.86 8.19
C LYS A 30 -12.29 -2.17 8.21
N ASP A 31 -11.39 -2.33 7.24
CA ASP A 31 -10.51 -3.49 7.12
C ASP A 31 -9.59 -3.61 8.35
N PHE A 32 -9.01 -2.49 8.80
CA PHE A 32 -8.12 -2.46 9.96
C PHE A 32 -8.78 -3.02 11.23
N ARG A 33 -10.06 -2.73 11.47
CA ARG A 33 -10.81 -3.32 12.60
C ARG A 33 -10.88 -4.83 12.49
N THR A 34 -11.25 -5.32 11.31
CA THR A 34 -11.27 -6.77 11.01
C THR A 34 -9.90 -7.40 11.22
N TYR A 35 -8.81 -6.70 10.88
CA TYR A 35 -7.45 -7.22 11.00
C TYR A 35 -7.04 -7.39 12.47
N ILE A 36 -7.27 -6.36 13.29
CA ILE A 36 -6.99 -6.43 14.73
C ILE A 36 -7.84 -7.51 15.41
N GLN A 37 -9.12 -7.65 15.03
CA GLN A 37 -9.99 -8.72 15.54
C GLN A 37 -9.54 -10.12 15.10
N SER A 38 -9.08 -10.26 13.86
CA SER A 38 -8.59 -11.53 13.30
C SER A 38 -7.18 -11.89 13.78
N GLY A 39 -6.50 -10.97 14.46
CA GLY A 39 -5.14 -11.16 14.98
C GLY A 39 -4.03 -11.01 13.93
N GLY A 40 -4.30 -10.33 12.81
CA GLY A 40 -3.36 -10.21 11.71
C GLY A 40 -3.97 -9.65 10.43
N ILE A 41 -3.25 -9.75 9.32
CA ILE A 41 -3.67 -9.35 7.99
C ILE A 41 -4.25 -10.59 7.29
N PRO A 42 -5.59 -10.75 7.21
CA PRO A 42 -6.23 -11.88 6.55
C PRO A 42 -6.22 -11.71 5.03
N SER A 43 -6.34 -12.82 4.30
CA SER A 43 -6.75 -12.80 2.91
C SER A 43 -8.18 -12.29 2.77
N ARG A 44 -8.57 -11.91 1.55
CA ARG A 44 -9.95 -11.52 1.26
C ARG A 44 -10.90 -12.71 1.36
N ASN A 45 -10.48 -13.89 0.92
CA ASN A 45 -11.22 -15.13 1.08
C ASN A 45 -11.53 -15.46 2.56
N LEU A 46 -10.55 -15.33 3.46
CA LEU A 46 -10.76 -15.57 4.89
C LEU A 46 -11.77 -14.58 5.49
N MET A 47 -11.71 -13.31 5.09
CA MET A 47 -12.69 -12.32 5.53
C MET A 47 -14.10 -12.64 5.03
N GLU A 48 -14.24 -13.06 3.77
CA GLU A 48 -15.52 -13.47 3.17
C GLU A 48 -16.10 -14.70 3.87
N GLN A 49 -15.28 -15.73 4.14
CA GLN A 49 -15.70 -16.95 4.85
C GLN A 49 -16.17 -16.66 6.28
N ASN A 50 -15.50 -15.73 6.97
CA ASN A 50 -15.86 -15.32 8.32
C ASN A 50 -17.02 -14.31 8.36
N GLN A 51 -17.58 -13.92 7.22
CA GLN A 51 -18.62 -12.89 7.10
C GLN A 51 -18.17 -11.56 7.74
N ASN A 52 -16.87 -11.29 7.69
CA ASN A 52 -16.33 -10.04 8.17
C ASN A 52 -16.70 -8.92 7.21
N ASP A 53 -16.88 -7.75 7.78
CA ASP A 53 -17.14 -6.55 7.00
C ASP A 53 -15.80 -5.98 6.49
N PHE A 54 -15.69 -5.78 5.18
CA PHE A 54 -14.49 -5.23 4.54
C PHE A 54 -14.85 -4.29 3.38
N THR A 55 -13.86 -3.53 2.93
CA THR A 55 -13.99 -2.58 1.84
C THR A 55 -13.90 -3.33 0.52
N GLU A 56 -14.93 -3.24 -0.31
CA GLU A 56 -14.89 -3.80 -1.67
C GLU A 56 -13.97 -2.96 -2.56
N PHE A 57 -13.09 -3.64 -3.29
CA PHE A 57 -12.25 -3.01 -4.30
C PHE A 57 -12.68 -3.44 -5.70
N GLU A 58 -12.44 -2.57 -6.68
CA GLU A 58 -12.79 -2.86 -8.08
C GLU A 58 -12.00 -4.07 -8.63
N THR A 59 -10.85 -4.39 -8.03
CA THR A 59 -9.98 -5.49 -8.42
C THR A 59 -10.43 -6.83 -7.86
N ASP A 60 -11.40 -6.87 -6.93
CA ASP A 60 -11.80 -8.11 -6.24
C ASP A 60 -12.29 -9.19 -7.22
N VAL A 61 -12.99 -8.80 -8.29
CA VAL A 61 -13.42 -9.73 -9.35
C VAL A 61 -12.21 -10.32 -10.08
N ALA A 62 -11.25 -9.47 -10.46
CA ALA A 62 -10.04 -9.92 -11.13
C ALA A 62 -9.17 -10.80 -10.22
N ASP A 63 -9.09 -10.50 -8.93
CA ASP A 63 -8.33 -11.29 -7.95
C ASP A 63 -8.96 -12.69 -7.76
N LYS A 64 -10.29 -12.80 -7.84
CA LYS A 64 -11.00 -14.10 -7.88
C LYS A 64 -10.71 -14.84 -9.18
N ASP A 65 -10.82 -14.16 -10.33
CA ASP A 65 -10.56 -14.75 -11.66
C ASP A 65 -9.11 -15.22 -11.83
N ASN A 66 -8.16 -14.50 -11.22
CA ASN A 66 -6.73 -14.82 -11.23
C ASN A 66 -6.34 -15.86 -10.16
N GLU A 67 -7.30 -16.41 -9.41
CA GLU A 67 -7.10 -17.42 -8.37
C GLU A 67 -6.14 -16.99 -7.25
N VAL A 68 -6.20 -15.71 -6.86
CA VAL A 68 -5.35 -15.12 -5.81
C VAL A 68 -6.13 -14.58 -4.61
N TRP A 69 -7.44 -14.80 -4.57
CA TRP A 69 -8.34 -14.32 -3.52
C TRP A 69 -7.98 -14.80 -2.10
N ASN A 70 -7.31 -15.94 -2.01
CA ASN A 70 -6.86 -16.57 -0.77
C ASN A 70 -5.45 -16.15 -0.32
N LEU A 71 -4.84 -15.17 -0.99
CA LEU A 71 -3.51 -14.68 -0.68
C LEU A 71 -3.55 -13.41 0.18
N VAL A 72 -2.47 -13.19 0.92
CA VAL A 72 -2.22 -11.92 1.61
C VAL A 72 -1.23 -11.11 0.79
N PHE A 73 -1.59 -9.87 0.48
CA PHE A 73 -0.80 -8.99 -0.37
C PHE A 73 -0.09 -7.89 0.41
N GLY A 74 1.01 -7.39 -0.14
CA GLY A 74 1.65 -6.17 0.32
C GLY A 74 2.67 -5.68 -0.71
N ASN A 75 3.42 -4.65 -0.34
CA ASN A 75 4.39 -4.00 -1.20
C ASN A 75 5.73 -3.84 -0.48
N LEU A 76 6.80 -3.68 -1.25
CA LEU A 76 8.14 -3.37 -0.74
C LEU A 76 8.36 -1.86 -0.52
N TRP A 77 7.32 -1.06 -0.76
CA TRP A 77 7.34 0.40 -0.61
C TRP A 77 6.04 0.88 0.05
N ASP A 78 6.15 1.89 0.91
CA ASP A 78 5.00 2.59 1.49
C ASP A 78 4.42 3.61 0.50
N TYR A 79 3.38 3.27 -0.24
CA TYR A 79 2.80 4.19 -1.23
C TYR A 79 2.29 5.49 -0.61
N GLY A 80 1.84 5.48 0.65
CA GLY A 80 1.41 6.70 1.34
C GLY A 80 2.56 7.69 1.53
N SER A 81 3.78 7.19 1.71
CA SER A 81 5.00 8.02 1.79
C SER A 81 5.26 8.80 0.50
N THR A 82 4.87 8.29 -0.67
CA THR A 82 5.13 8.94 -1.96
C THR A 82 4.35 10.26 -2.10
N PHE A 83 3.11 10.30 -1.59
CA PHE A 83 2.30 11.51 -1.48
C PHE A 83 2.86 12.45 -0.40
N ALA A 84 3.17 11.91 0.77
CA ALA A 84 3.62 12.70 1.92
C ALA A 84 5.01 13.35 1.74
N ASN A 85 5.90 12.70 0.97
CA ASN A 85 7.32 13.04 0.87
C ASN A 85 7.83 13.33 -0.55
N ARG A 86 6.93 13.42 -1.54
CA ARG A 86 7.21 13.71 -2.97
C ARG A 86 8.14 12.69 -3.63
N MET A 87 7.62 11.95 -4.60
CA MET A 87 8.48 11.32 -5.60
C MET A 87 8.90 12.34 -6.67
N TRP A 88 10.21 12.44 -6.90
CA TRP A 88 10.86 13.43 -7.75
C TRP A 88 10.43 13.33 -9.23
N GLY A 89 10.20 14.48 -9.86
CA GLY A 89 9.83 14.62 -11.27
C GLY A 89 8.92 15.82 -11.52
N GLU A 90 9.25 16.66 -12.51
CA GLU A 90 8.31 17.70 -12.98
C GLU A 90 7.01 17.08 -13.48
N ASN A 91 7.09 15.85 -14.01
CA ASN A 91 5.99 15.07 -14.57
C ASN A 91 5.37 14.04 -13.59
N SER A 92 5.60 14.16 -12.28
CA SER A 92 4.99 13.28 -11.27
C SER A 92 3.91 14.00 -10.45
N ALA A 93 2.74 13.37 -10.32
CA ALA A 93 1.69 13.82 -9.42
C ALA A 93 1.31 12.67 -8.49
N PRO A 94 2.02 12.51 -7.34
CA PRO A 94 1.68 11.46 -6.40
C PRO A 94 0.28 11.74 -5.85
N VAL A 95 -0.51 10.68 -5.74
CA VAL A 95 -1.83 10.67 -5.13
C VAL A 95 -1.76 9.93 -3.80
N PRO A 96 -2.66 10.22 -2.83
CA PRO A 96 -2.79 9.40 -1.63
C PRO A 96 -2.98 7.92 -1.97
N ASN A 97 -2.59 7.03 -1.06
CA ASN A 97 -2.63 5.60 -1.31
C ASN A 97 -4.08 5.11 -1.47
N PRO A 98 -4.49 4.61 -2.65
CA PRO A 98 -5.88 4.20 -2.86
C PRO A 98 -6.31 3.07 -1.93
N TYR A 99 -5.41 2.16 -1.57
CA TYR A 99 -5.71 1.01 -0.70
C TYR A 99 -6.01 1.40 0.76
N GLY A 100 -5.60 2.61 1.16
CA GLY A 100 -6.13 3.24 2.36
C GLY A 100 -5.12 4.06 3.16
N PRO A 101 -5.63 4.87 4.10
CA PRO A 101 -4.85 5.82 4.87
C PRO A 101 -4.03 5.17 6.01
N ILE A 102 -4.23 3.88 6.29
CA ILE A 102 -3.55 3.14 7.35
C ILE A 102 -2.58 2.17 6.70
N SER A 103 -1.28 2.32 7.00
CA SER A 103 -0.24 1.41 6.54
C SER A 103 0.36 0.63 7.70
N LEU A 104 0.31 -0.69 7.59
CA LEU A 104 0.97 -1.65 8.48
C LEU A 104 2.37 -1.90 7.95
N LYS A 105 3.38 -1.44 8.68
CA LYS A 105 4.79 -1.71 8.37
C LYS A 105 5.22 -2.94 9.16
N CYS A 106 5.55 -4.02 8.43
CA CYS A 106 5.89 -5.30 9.01
C CYS A 106 7.37 -5.62 8.85
N GLU A 107 7.94 -6.28 9.85
CA GLU A 107 9.29 -6.85 9.74
C GLU A 107 9.35 -7.88 8.61
N PRO A 108 10.46 -7.98 7.86
CA PRO A 108 10.61 -8.98 6.79
C PRO A 108 10.37 -10.42 7.23
N SER A 109 10.61 -10.71 8.50
CA SER A 109 10.36 -12.02 9.10
C SER A 109 8.91 -12.47 9.03
N ILE A 110 7.96 -11.56 8.75
CA ILE A 110 6.56 -11.91 8.48
C ILE A 110 6.42 -12.90 7.33
N LEU A 111 7.32 -12.86 6.34
CA LEU A 111 7.29 -13.75 5.18
C LEU A 111 7.47 -15.22 5.56
N ASN A 112 8.18 -15.51 6.65
CA ASN A 112 8.42 -16.87 7.15
C ASN A 112 7.14 -17.58 7.64
N GLN A 113 6.01 -16.88 7.73
CA GLN A 113 4.71 -17.48 8.03
C GLN A 113 4.05 -18.11 6.78
N SER A 114 4.66 -17.91 5.61
CA SER A 114 4.10 -18.32 4.32
C SER A 114 4.58 -19.72 3.93
N THR A 115 3.70 -20.49 3.28
CA THR A 115 4.09 -21.72 2.56
C THR A 115 4.83 -21.38 1.28
N ASN A 116 4.41 -20.30 0.61
CA ASN A 116 5.08 -19.77 -0.56
C ASN A 116 4.90 -18.25 -0.68
N VAL A 117 5.88 -17.61 -1.31
CA VAL A 117 5.89 -16.18 -1.60
C VAL A 117 6.11 -15.98 -3.10
N SER A 118 5.51 -14.95 -3.69
CA SER A 118 5.85 -14.50 -5.03
C SER A 118 5.93 -12.98 -5.06
N ILE A 119 6.96 -12.47 -5.73
CA ILE A 119 7.17 -11.04 -5.95
C ILE A 119 7.02 -10.78 -7.44
N CYS A 120 6.01 -9.99 -7.80
CA CYS A 120 5.71 -9.68 -9.19
C CYS A 120 5.89 -8.19 -9.46
N LEU A 121 6.29 -7.83 -10.69
CA LEU A 121 6.39 -6.43 -11.14
C LEU A 121 5.09 -5.93 -11.77
N ARG A 122 4.16 -6.84 -12.06
CA ARG A 122 2.79 -6.56 -12.48
C ARG A 122 1.85 -6.83 -11.31
N SER A 123 0.84 -5.96 -11.14
CA SER A 123 -0.16 -6.11 -10.09
C SER A 123 -1.03 -7.34 -10.32
N ALA A 124 -1.42 -8.01 -9.23
CA ALA A 124 -2.24 -9.21 -9.25
C ALA A 124 -3.67 -8.98 -9.76
N GLY A 125 -4.20 -7.75 -9.68
CA GLY A 125 -5.49 -7.37 -10.27
C GLY A 125 -5.44 -7.19 -11.79
N GLY A 126 -4.29 -7.40 -12.43
CA GLY A 126 -4.16 -7.33 -13.89
C GLY A 126 -4.85 -8.50 -14.60
N ILE A 127 -5.41 -8.25 -15.79
CA ILE A 127 -6.04 -9.29 -16.62
C ILE A 127 -5.07 -10.45 -16.86
N GLU A 128 -5.53 -11.69 -16.69
CA GLU A 128 -4.76 -12.93 -16.89
C GLU A 128 -3.48 -13.00 -16.04
N PHE A 129 -3.49 -12.41 -14.85
CA PHE A 129 -2.34 -12.50 -13.95
C PHE A 129 -2.10 -13.92 -13.47
N ASN A 130 -0.83 -14.32 -13.48
CA ASN A 130 -0.42 -15.60 -12.96
C ASN A 130 0.88 -15.49 -12.15
N ARG A 131 0.75 -15.48 -10.82
CA ARG A 131 1.91 -15.35 -9.91
C ARG A 131 2.98 -16.43 -10.07
N GLY A 132 2.60 -17.64 -10.52
CA GLY A 132 3.53 -18.75 -10.78
C GLY A 132 4.25 -18.66 -12.13
N LYS A 133 3.85 -17.74 -13.00
CA LYS A 133 4.55 -17.45 -14.26
C LYS A 133 5.35 -16.16 -14.17
N GLU A 134 4.79 -15.17 -13.49
CA GLU A 134 5.29 -13.78 -13.47
C GLU A 134 6.18 -13.44 -12.28
N GLY A 135 6.27 -14.30 -11.26
CA GLY A 135 7.11 -14.08 -10.09
C GLY A 135 8.60 -14.02 -10.43
N ILE A 136 9.32 -13.08 -9.83
CA ILE A 136 10.79 -12.98 -9.92
C ILE A 136 11.41 -14.17 -9.18
N SER A 137 12.42 -14.81 -9.79
CA SER A 137 13.15 -15.90 -9.15
C SER A 137 13.92 -15.40 -7.92
N VAL A 138 14.12 -16.27 -6.91
CA VAL A 138 14.85 -15.88 -5.69
C VAL A 138 16.26 -15.35 -5.98
N ASP A 139 16.93 -15.91 -7.00
CA ASP A 139 18.27 -15.50 -7.44
C ASP A 139 18.27 -14.12 -8.11
N ASP A 140 17.14 -13.71 -8.69
CA ASP A 140 16.99 -12.43 -9.38
C ASP A 140 16.48 -11.29 -8.48
N ILE A 141 15.88 -11.60 -7.33
CA ILE A 141 15.39 -10.58 -6.36
C ILE A 141 16.46 -9.54 -5.99
N PRO A 142 17.73 -9.91 -5.74
CA PRO A 142 18.76 -8.92 -5.45
C PRO A 142 18.84 -7.83 -6.53
N ARG A 143 18.59 -8.15 -7.81
CA ARG A 143 18.67 -7.22 -8.94
C ARG A 143 17.61 -6.11 -8.89
N MET A 144 16.57 -6.26 -8.06
CA MET A 144 15.55 -5.23 -7.84
C MET A 144 16.05 -4.02 -7.05
N PHE A 145 17.26 -4.09 -6.48
CA PHE A 145 17.82 -3.03 -5.67
C PHE A 145 19.02 -2.38 -6.36
N TYR A 146 19.26 -1.11 -6.07
CA TYR A 146 20.55 -0.48 -6.38
C TYR A 146 21.64 -1.08 -5.49
N CYS A 147 22.80 -1.33 -6.09
CA CYS A 147 24.05 -1.74 -5.45
C CYS A 147 23.93 -2.96 -4.49
N LEU A 148 24.36 -4.13 -4.96
CA LEU A 148 24.25 -5.38 -4.22
C LEU A 148 25.27 -5.55 -3.09
N ASN A 149 26.46 -4.98 -3.27
CA ASN A 149 27.66 -5.17 -2.45
C ASN A 149 28.35 -3.81 -2.24
N CYS A 150 27.64 -2.88 -1.62
CA CYS A 150 28.18 -1.55 -1.42
C CYS A 150 29.32 -1.56 -0.41
N GLU A 151 30.47 -1.00 -0.78
CA GLU A 151 31.65 -0.95 0.11
C GLU A 151 31.48 0.06 1.26
N ASN A 152 30.45 0.90 1.19
CA ASN A 152 30.22 2.01 2.12
C ASN A 152 28.77 2.01 2.62
N GLU A 153 28.60 2.16 3.93
CA GLU A 153 27.32 2.30 4.65
C GLU A 153 26.43 3.46 4.14
N TYR A 154 27.01 4.46 3.46
CA TYR A 154 26.25 5.57 2.85
C TYR A 154 25.72 5.27 1.43
N GLN A 155 26.07 4.13 0.85
CA GLN A 155 25.48 3.66 -0.42
C GLN A 155 24.23 2.85 -0.08
N GLU A 156 23.11 3.55 0.02
CA GLU A 156 21.84 2.95 0.40
C GLU A 156 21.36 1.94 -0.66
N SER A 157 21.08 0.70 -0.24
CA SER A 157 20.53 -0.36 -1.10
C SER A 157 19.02 -0.19 -1.28
N TRP A 158 18.62 0.83 -2.04
CA TRP A 158 17.21 1.12 -2.30
C TRP A 158 16.62 0.21 -3.36
N LEU A 159 15.31 -0.02 -3.26
CA LEU A 159 14.54 -0.60 -4.35
C LEU A 159 14.63 0.31 -5.59
N LYS A 160 14.88 -0.28 -6.75
CA LYS A 160 14.91 0.42 -8.04
C LYS A 160 13.54 1.02 -8.37
N TYR A 161 13.55 2.19 -8.99
CA TYR A 161 12.33 2.79 -9.52
C TYR A 161 11.82 2.04 -10.75
N SER A 162 10.56 2.28 -11.11
CA SER A 162 9.87 1.63 -12.23
C SER A 162 10.69 1.57 -13.52
N ASP A 163 11.29 2.68 -13.96
CA ASP A 163 12.03 2.72 -15.23
C ASP A 163 13.31 1.86 -15.19
N ASP A 164 14.00 1.84 -14.05
CA ASP A 164 15.17 0.99 -13.85
C ASP A 164 14.80 -0.48 -13.70
N LEU A 165 13.65 -0.79 -13.08
CA LEU A 165 13.10 -2.15 -13.04
C LEU A 165 12.72 -2.65 -14.44
N LYS A 166 12.11 -1.79 -15.27
CA LYS A 166 11.80 -2.12 -16.67
C LYS A 166 13.06 -2.46 -17.45
N ALA A 167 14.10 -1.63 -17.33
CA ALA A 167 15.38 -1.87 -17.98
C ALA A 167 16.05 -3.16 -17.47
N GLU A 168 16.08 -3.37 -16.15
CA GLU A 168 16.72 -4.52 -15.51
C GLU A 168 16.08 -5.85 -15.91
N PHE A 169 14.74 -5.89 -15.93
CA PHE A 169 13.97 -7.10 -16.22
C PHE A 169 13.49 -7.18 -17.68
N GLN A 170 13.92 -6.24 -18.52
CA GLN A 170 13.57 -6.15 -19.95
C GLN A 170 12.05 -6.18 -20.19
N ILE A 171 11.31 -5.41 -19.38
CA ILE A 171 9.84 -5.33 -19.45
C ILE A 171 9.45 -4.09 -20.26
N ASP A 172 8.85 -4.31 -21.42
CA ASP A 172 8.29 -3.25 -22.27
C ASP A 172 6.82 -3.00 -21.90
N THR A 173 6.59 -2.00 -21.04
CA THR A 173 5.23 -1.56 -20.70
C THR A 173 5.19 -0.08 -20.35
N ALA A 174 4.11 0.59 -20.72
CA ALA A 174 3.82 1.96 -20.30
C ALA A 174 3.44 2.03 -18.81
N ASN A 175 3.01 0.92 -18.21
CA ASN A 175 2.57 0.88 -16.82
C ASN A 175 3.73 1.12 -15.84
N THR A 176 3.44 1.70 -14.68
CA THR A 176 4.42 1.80 -13.60
C THR A 176 4.64 0.42 -12.98
N LEU A 177 5.90 0.01 -12.83
CA LEU A 177 6.25 -1.21 -12.11
C LEU A 177 6.44 -0.88 -10.63
N ASN A 178 5.69 -1.57 -9.78
CA ASN A 178 5.93 -1.59 -8.36
C ASN A 178 5.91 -3.04 -7.87
N PRO A 179 6.97 -3.51 -7.21
CA PRO A 179 6.99 -4.86 -6.68
C PRO A 179 5.85 -5.11 -5.70
N GLU A 180 5.02 -6.08 -6.05
CA GLU A 180 3.91 -6.56 -5.25
C GLU A 180 4.27 -7.95 -4.72
N VAL A 181 4.08 -8.13 -3.41
CA VAL A 181 4.39 -9.35 -2.70
C VAL A 181 3.08 -10.06 -2.38
N SER A 182 2.98 -11.32 -2.80
CA SER A 182 1.84 -12.19 -2.50
C SER A 182 2.31 -13.37 -1.65
N CYS A 183 1.63 -13.58 -0.53
CA CYS A 183 1.94 -14.61 0.45
C CYS A 183 0.79 -15.61 0.53
N GLN A 184 1.09 -16.89 0.37
CA GLN A 184 0.17 -17.95 0.74
C GLN A 184 0.55 -18.45 2.13
N THR A 185 -0.39 -18.46 3.07
CA THR A 185 -0.18 -19.02 4.42
C THR A 185 -1.21 -20.12 4.70
N PRO A 186 -0.93 -21.09 5.58
CA PRO A 186 -1.87 -22.17 5.88
C PRO A 186 -3.20 -21.68 6.45
N SER A 187 -3.17 -20.54 7.16
CA SER A 187 -4.32 -19.93 7.81
C SER A 187 -4.88 -18.73 7.05
N GLU A 188 -4.36 -18.42 5.86
CA GLU A 188 -4.70 -17.22 5.09
C GLU A 188 -4.61 -15.91 5.90
N LEU A 189 -3.67 -15.87 6.84
CA LEU A 189 -3.46 -14.79 7.79
C LEU A 189 -1.96 -14.59 8.00
N LEU A 190 -1.50 -13.34 7.97
CA LEU A 190 -0.18 -12.93 8.48
C LEU A 190 -0.35 -12.29 9.85
N SER A 191 0.34 -12.80 10.88
CA SER A 191 0.13 -12.39 12.26
C SER A 191 0.47 -10.92 12.53
N ALA A 192 -0.37 -10.26 13.34
CA ALA A 192 -0.14 -8.90 13.82
C ALA A 192 1.12 -8.75 14.68
N ASN A 193 1.67 -9.85 15.23
CA ASN A 193 2.91 -9.85 15.99
C ASN A 193 4.14 -9.44 15.17
N SER A 194 4.06 -9.52 13.83
CA SER A 194 5.13 -9.06 12.93
C SER A 194 4.96 -7.61 12.48
N ILE A 195 3.90 -6.92 12.90
CA ILE A 195 3.69 -5.50 12.60
C ILE A 195 4.61 -4.69 13.52
N PHE A 196 5.62 -4.06 12.93
CA PHE A 196 6.58 -3.22 13.64
C PHE A 196 5.98 -1.89 14.07
N GLN A 197 5.21 -1.25 13.19
CA GLN A 197 4.50 0.00 13.48
C GLN A 197 3.34 0.22 12.50
N ILE A 198 2.42 1.11 12.89
CA ILE A 198 1.31 1.56 12.06
C ILE A 198 1.49 3.04 11.74
N LEU A 199 1.39 3.38 10.46
CA LEU A 199 1.49 4.74 9.92
C LEU A 199 0.13 5.18 9.38
N VAL A 200 -0.37 6.31 9.87
CA VAL A 200 -1.71 6.81 9.54
C VAL A 200 -1.61 8.18 8.88
N ASP A 201 -2.27 8.35 7.73
CA ASP A 201 -2.37 9.65 7.04
C ASP A 201 -3.01 10.72 7.95
N ASP A 202 -2.64 11.98 7.74
CA ASP A 202 -3.12 13.12 8.55
C ASP A 202 -4.54 13.53 8.13
N ILE A 203 -5.50 12.68 8.50
CA ILE A 203 -6.93 12.79 8.18
C ILE A 203 -7.71 12.98 9.49
N THR A 204 -8.72 13.85 9.47
CA THR A 204 -9.67 14.07 10.58
C THR A 204 -11.07 13.71 10.13
N ILE A 205 -11.78 12.91 10.92
CA ILE A 205 -13.16 12.45 10.65
C ILE A 205 -13.99 12.83 11.87
N ASP A 206 -15.06 13.60 11.70
CA ASP A 206 -15.93 14.07 12.80
C ASP A 206 -15.11 14.66 13.97
N GLU A 207 -14.22 15.62 13.63
CA GLU A 207 -13.29 16.30 14.56
C GLU A 207 -12.25 15.38 15.24
N THR A 208 -12.24 14.08 14.93
CA THR A 208 -11.32 13.09 15.50
C THR A 208 -10.20 12.76 14.51
N PRO A 209 -8.93 12.98 14.86
CA PRO A 209 -7.81 12.52 14.05
C PRO A 209 -7.86 11.00 13.87
N LEU A 210 -7.75 10.52 12.63
CA LEU A 210 -7.82 9.09 12.31
C LEU A 210 -6.77 8.29 13.10
N VAL A 211 -5.57 8.85 13.29
CA VAL A 211 -4.51 8.25 14.11
C VAL A 211 -4.96 7.95 15.53
N GLN A 212 -5.85 8.75 16.11
CA GLN A 212 -6.38 8.52 17.45
C GLN A 212 -7.34 7.33 17.45
N THR A 213 -8.26 7.26 16.48
CA THR A 213 -9.15 6.10 16.33
C THR A 213 -8.38 4.80 16.15
N VAL A 214 -7.34 4.81 15.30
CA VAL A 214 -6.48 3.63 15.08
C VAL A 214 -5.75 3.24 16.36
N ARG A 215 -5.22 4.23 17.10
CA ARG A 215 -4.55 4.00 18.39
C ARG A 215 -5.49 3.39 19.42
N ASP A 216 -6.72 3.88 19.52
CA ASP A 216 -7.71 3.36 20.46
C ASP A 216 -8.05 1.89 20.15
N ILE A 217 -8.23 1.54 18.86
CA ILE A 217 -8.44 0.15 18.42
C ILE A 217 -7.27 -0.76 18.85
N VAL A 218 -6.02 -0.30 18.72
CA VAL A 218 -4.85 -1.09 19.14
C VAL A 218 -4.79 -1.21 20.66
N ASN A 219 -5.03 -0.13 21.41
CA ASN A 219 -5.03 -0.13 22.87
C ASN A 219 -6.11 -1.04 23.48
N ASP A 220 -7.25 -1.17 22.81
CA ASP A 220 -8.35 -2.06 23.22
C ASP A 220 -8.10 -3.53 22.81
N SER A 221 -7.00 -3.80 22.10
CA SER A 221 -6.59 -5.13 21.68
C SER A 221 -5.50 -5.73 22.57
N GLN A 222 -5.11 -6.98 22.28
CA GLN A 222 -3.97 -7.63 22.95
C GLN A 222 -2.61 -7.25 22.35
N PHE A 223 -2.58 -6.48 21.25
CA PHE A 223 -1.35 -6.17 20.53
C PHE A 223 -0.73 -4.87 21.03
N ASN A 224 0.59 -4.88 21.19
CA ASN A 224 1.37 -3.70 21.54
C ASN A 224 2.09 -3.17 20.30
N ILE A 225 1.35 -2.52 19.41
CA ILE A 225 1.87 -1.99 18.14
C ILE A 225 1.88 -0.45 18.21
N PRO A 226 3.03 0.22 18.00
CA PRO A 226 3.07 1.67 18.03
C PRO A 226 2.35 2.28 16.82
N VAL A 227 1.56 3.32 17.07
CA VAL A 227 0.74 4.02 16.06
C VAL A 227 1.17 5.48 15.93
N TYR A 228 1.60 5.87 14.73
CA TYR A 228 2.10 7.19 14.41
C TYR A 228 1.32 7.84 13.27
N THR A 229 1.21 9.17 13.32
CA THR A 229 0.89 9.95 12.13
C THR A 229 2.03 9.81 11.14
N ARG A 230 1.71 9.62 9.85
CA ARG A 230 2.69 9.53 8.78
C ARG A 230 3.59 10.78 8.77
N PHE A 231 4.87 10.58 8.51
CA PHE A 231 5.80 11.68 8.31
C PHE A 231 5.52 12.38 6.98
N TYR A 232 5.35 13.70 7.03
CA TYR A 232 5.25 14.57 5.87
C TYR A 232 6.49 15.47 5.79
N HIS A 233 7.01 15.66 4.58
CA HIS A 233 8.24 16.42 4.37
C HIS A 233 8.08 17.88 4.81
N ARG A 234 9.12 18.44 5.44
CA ARG A 234 9.07 19.79 6.05
C ARG A 234 8.70 20.93 5.09
N GLU A 235 9.03 20.80 3.80
CA GLU A 235 8.89 21.91 2.82
C GLU A 235 7.51 21.98 2.16
N PHE A 236 6.80 20.86 2.06
CA PHE A 236 5.51 20.77 1.36
C PHE A 236 4.48 19.92 2.10
N GLY A 237 4.82 19.41 3.28
CA GLY A 237 3.97 18.54 4.07
C GLY A 237 2.67 19.20 4.51
N ASP A 238 2.73 20.47 4.91
CA ASP A 238 1.54 21.23 5.29
C ASP A 238 0.56 21.40 4.13
N ASP A 239 1.08 21.58 2.90
CA ASP A 239 0.25 21.63 1.70
C ASP A 239 -0.42 20.28 1.42
N ARG A 240 0.31 19.16 1.60
CA ARG A 240 -0.24 17.80 1.46
C ARG A 240 -1.33 17.51 2.48
N LYS A 241 -1.15 17.93 3.73
CA LYS A 241 -2.16 17.81 4.79
C LYS A 241 -3.39 18.64 4.48
N ARG A 242 -3.20 19.87 3.97
CA ARG A 242 -4.29 20.73 3.53
C ARG A 242 -5.09 20.13 2.37
N ILE A 243 -4.41 19.53 1.39
CA ILE A 243 -5.04 18.77 0.31
C ILE A 243 -5.93 17.64 0.88
N LEU A 244 -5.41 16.83 1.81
CA LEU A 244 -6.20 15.78 2.46
C LEU A 244 -7.42 16.36 3.18
N SER A 245 -7.24 17.40 4.00
CA SER A 245 -8.34 18.08 4.69
C SER A 245 -9.40 18.61 3.71
N ASN A 246 -8.98 19.13 2.56
CA ASN A 246 -9.89 19.65 1.55
C ASN A 246 -10.68 18.55 0.84
N ILE A 247 -10.04 17.40 0.54
CA ILE A 247 -10.72 16.21 0.02
C ILE A 247 -11.76 15.70 1.03
N ILE A 248 -11.42 15.60 2.32
CA ILE A 248 -12.37 15.19 3.36
C ILE A 248 -13.55 16.15 3.46
N SER A 249 -13.29 17.45 3.40
CA SER A 249 -14.35 18.48 3.40
C SER A 249 -15.27 18.36 2.18
N ALA A 250 -14.72 18.02 1.02
CA ALA A 250 -15.49 17.79 -0.20
C ALA A 250 -16.36 16.52 -0.10
N ILE A 251 -15.80 15.43 0.44
CA ILE A 251 -16.53 14.18 0.70
C ILE A 251 -17.70 14.41 1.66
N ALA A 252 -17.51 15.23 2.70
CA ALA A 252 -18.59 15.59 3.64
C ALA A 252 -19.76 16.32 2.97
N LEU A 253 -19.54 16.95 1.81
CA LEU A 253 -20.57 17.57 0.97
C LEU A 253 -21.16 16.62 -0.09
N GLY A 254 -20.75 15.35 -0.10
CA GLY A 254 -21.19 14.35 -1.09
C GLY A 254 -20.46 14.42 -2.44
N LEU A 255 -19.30 15.07 -2.50
CA LEU A 255 -18.47 15.14 -3.71
C LEU A 255 -17.50 13.96 -3.70
N GLU A 256 -17.68 13.02 -4.63
CA GLU A 256 -17.00 11.72 -4.59
C GLU A 256 -16.16 11.42 -5.85
N THR A 257 -16.15 12.33 -6.82
CA THR A 257 -15.32 12.18 -8.02
C THR A 257 -14.33 13.32 -8.15
N PHE A 258 -13.27 13.08 -8.91
CA PHE A 258 -12.26 14.08 -9.27
C PHE A 258 -12.91 15.35 -9.82
N GLU A 259 -13.84 15.23 -10.77
CA GLU A 259 -14.47 16.39 -11.41
C GLU A 259 -15.43 17.12 -10.47
N ASP A 260 -16.17 16.39 -9.62
CA ASP A 260 -17.07 17.00 -8.63
C ASP A 260 -16.27 17.84 -7.62
N ILE A 261 -15.17 17.29 -7.10
CA ILE A 261 -14.30 18.00 -6.14
C ILE A 261 -13.65 19.19 -6.85
N TYR A 262 -13.01 18.97 -8.00
CA TYR A 262 -12.29 20.00 -8.75
C TYR A 262 -13.19 21.20 -9.12
N GLY A 263 -14.43 20.93 -9.57
CA GLY A 263 -15.38 21.94 -10.02
C GLY A 263 -16.08 22.70 -8.89
N HIS A 264 -16.02 22.21 -7.65
CA HIS A 264 -16.75 22.81 -6.53
C HIS A 264 -15.98 23.94 -5.85
N ASN A 265 -16.71 24.90 -5.29
CA ASN A 265 -16.14 26.06 -4.59
C ASN A 265 -15.40 25.72 -3.29
N ILE A 266 -15.65 24.51 -2.75
CA ILE A 266 -14.92 24.01 -1.58
C ILE A 266 -13.47 23.70 -1.91
N CYS A 267 -13.16 23.35 -3.16
CA CYS A 267 -11.81 22.96 -3.56
C CYS A 267 -10.90 24.19 -3.60
N GLU A 268 -9.95 24.20 -2.69
CA GLU A 268 -9.03 25.32 -2.49
C GLU A 268 -8.03 25.40 -3.64
N GLU A 269 -7.49 26.59 -3.89
CA GLU A 269 -6.59 26.84 -5.02
C GLU A 269 -5.35 25.93 -5.02
N ASN A 270 -4.79 25.65 -3.84
CA ASN A 270 -3.64 24.73 -3.73
C ASN A 270 -4.03 23.29 -4.09
N THR A 271 -5.22 22.83 -3.67
CA THR A 271 -5.76 21.53 -4.07
C THR A 271 -6.03 21.48 -5.57
N LYS A 272 -6.61 22.54 -6.15
CA LYS A 272 -6.83 22.64 -7.61
C LYS A 272 -5.52 22.54 -8.39
N ASN A 273 -4.50 23.29 -7.98
CA ASN A 273 -3.17 23.23 -8.60
C ASN A 273 -2.56 21.82 -8.56
N TRP A 274 -2.70 21.12 -7.44
CA TRP A 274 -2.27 19.73 -7.36
C TRP A 274 -3.12 18.79 -8.23
N MET A 275 -4.44 18.96 -8.25
CA MET A 275 -5.36 18.17 -9.08
C MET A 275 -5.07 18.40 -10.57
N ASP A 276 -4.77 19.61 -11.01
CA ASP A 276 -4.35 19.88 -12.39
C ASP A 276 -3.11 19.07 -12.77
N LYS A 277 -2.16 18.96 -11.84
CA LYS A 277 -1.00 18.07 -12.03
C LYS A 277 -1.40 16.60 -12.11
N VAL A 278 -2.31 16.15 -11.24
CA VAL A 278 -2.86 14.77 -11.26
C VAL A 278 -3.52 14.47 -12.62
N ARG A 279 -4.31 15.41 -13.14
CA ARG A 279 -4.94 15.31 -14.46
C ARG A 279 -3.90 15.27 -15.59
N ALA A 280 -2.93 16.17 -15.57
CA ALA A 280 -1.86 16.23 -16.58
C ALA A 280 -1.00 14.94 -16.61
N CYS A 281 -0.81 14.29 -15.45
CA CYS A 281 -0.12 13.02 -15.32
C CYS A 281 -1.01 11.79 -15.60
N GLY A 282 -2.30 11.96 -15.91
CA GLY A 282 -3.22 10.84 -16.14
C GLY A 282 -3.61 10.04 -14.89
N ASN A 283 -3.41 10.60 -13.69
CA ASN A 283 -3.62 9.92 -12.41
C ASN A 283 -5.03 10.13 -11.83
N SER A 284 -5.96 10.77 -12.56
CA SER A 284 -7.34 10.99 -12.09
C SER A 284 -8.09 9.69 -11.78
N TYR A 285 -7.76 8.59 -12.46
CA TYR A 285 -8.30 7.27 -12.16
C TYR A 285 -7.91 6.81 -10.74
N GLN A 286 -6.62 6.88 -10.39
CA GLN A 286 -6.14 6.48 -9.05
C GLN A 286 -6.71 7.39 -7.96
N PHE A 287 -6.91 8.68 -8.26
CA PHE A 287 -7.61 9.60 -7.35
C PHE A 287 -9.06 9.15 -7.09
N ASN A 288 -9.82 8.81 -8.13
CA ASN A 288 -11.20 8.35 -7.97
C ASN A 288 -11.27 7.05 -7.15
N ARG A 289 -10.33 6.12 -7.37
CA ARG A 289 -10.21 4.92 -6.52
C ARG A 289 -9.99 5.27 -5.06
N TYR A 290 -9.04 6.17 -4.79
CA TYR A 290 -8.77 6.64 -3.43
C TYR A 290 -10.01 7.21 -2.77
N VAL A 291 -10.72 8.14 -3.44
CA VAL A 291 -11.94 8.75 -2.87
C VAL A 291 -13.01 7.70 -2.62
N ASN A 292 -13.30 6.84 -3.61
CA ASN A 292 -14.31 5.79 -3.49
C ASN A 292 -14.01 4.84 -2.32
N TYR A 293 -12.78 4.34 -2.21
CA TYR A 293 -12.41 3.40 -1.14
C TYR A 293 -12.33 4.08 0.22
N LEU A 294 -11.90 5.35 0.29
CA LEU A 294 -11.90 6.12 1.53
C LEU A 294 -13.33 6.35 2.04
N VAL A 295 -14.25 6.71 1.14
CA VAL A 295 -15.67 6.90 1.46
C VAL A 295 -16.27 5.62 2.05
N ASN A 296 -16.12 4.49 1.35
CA ASN A 296 -16.77 3.23 1.71
C ASN A 296 -16.05 2.46 2.83
N GLY A 297 -14.74 2.63 2.95
CA GLY A 297 -13.92 1.88 3.91
C GLY A 297 -13.51 2.66 5.15
N THR A 298 -13.59 3.98 5.15
CA THR A 298 -13.09 4.80 6.27
C THR A 298 -14.10 5.83 6.77
N ILE A 299 -14.84 6.50 5.87
CA ILE A 299 -15.76 7.59 6.24
C ILE A 299 -17.15 7.08 6.62
N ARG A 300 -17.84 6.32 5.75
CA ARG A 300 -19.28 5.96 5.90
C ARG A 300 -19.54 4.65 6.67
N LYS A 301 -18.68 4.32 7.62
CA LYS A 301 -18.63 3.06 8.40
C LYS A 301 -19.97 2.34 8.57
#